data_AF-A0A536NFX0-F1
#
_entry.id   AF-A0A536NFX0-F1
#
_cell.length_a   1.000
_cell.length_b   1.000
_cell.length_c   1.000
_cell.angle_alpha   90.00
_cell.angle_beta   90.00
_cell.angle_gamma   90.00
#
_symmetry.space_group_name_H-M   'P 1'
#
loop_
_entity.id
_entity.type
_entity.pdbx_description
1 polymer ?
#
loop_
_entity_poly.entity_id
_entity_poly.type
_entity_poly.pdbx_seq_one_letter_code
_entity_poly.pdbx_strand_id
1 'polypeptide(L)'
;MRRQFLVALAGPTRGGFRTAGPGALAALAETISAQGINIRAIGGAEIGGTGGLALMVNDDQEDGLEQLLRSAGYTAVEVESVEVELEDRPGALAEVARRIADAGVNLESIPDHRRPR
;
A
#
# COMPACT_ATOMS: atom_id res chain seq x y z
N MET A 1 15.68 -2.71 -4.78
CA MET A 1 14.63 -2.80 -3.76
C MET A 1 13.49 -1.93 -4.23
N ARG A 2 12.24 -2.34 -4.01
CA ARG A 2 11.06 -1.61 -4.47
C ARG A 2 10.44 -0.84 -3.32
N ARG A 3 9.84 0.31 -3.63
CA ARG A 3 9.15 1.12 -2.64
C ARG A 3 7.67 0.80 -2.63
N GLN A 4 7.17 0.59 -1.43
CA GLN A 4 5.75 0.48 -1.14
C GLN A 4 5.32 1.73 -0.39
N PHE A 5 4.13 2.25 -0.70
CA PHE A 5 3.58 3.40 0.00
C PHE A 5 2.41 2.96 0.88
N LEU A 6 2.55 3.12 2.20
CA LEU A 6 1.47 2.96 3.15
C LEU A 6 0.73 4.31 3.29
N VAL A 7 -0.46 4.40 2.74
CA VAL A 7 -1.31 5.58 2.71
C VAL A 7 -2.41 5.44 3.77
N ALA A 8 -2.45 6.36 4.73
CA ALA A 8 -3.58 6.42 5.66
C ALA A 8 -4.83 6.92 4.93
N LEU A 9 -5.95 6.20 5.08
CA LEU A 9 -7.27 6.69 4.67
C LEU A 9 -7.94 7.53 5.79
N ALA A 10 -7.22 7.83 6.88
CA ALA A 10 -7.72 8.72 7.93
C ALA A 10 -7.34 10.18 7.65
N GLY A 11 -8.26 11.11 7.89
CA GLY A 11 -8.08 12.54 7.63
C GLY A 11 -8.15 13.37 8.91
N PRO A 12 -7.61 14.60 8.94
CA PRO A 12 -7.93 15.59 9.97
C PRO A 12 -9.31 16.22 9.72
N THR A 13 -10.10 16.42 10.79
CA THR A 13 -11.49 16.93 10.74
C THR A 13 -11.59 18.46 10.70
N ARG A 14 -12.77 18.94 10.27
CA ARG A 14 -13.25 20.34 10.13
C ARG A 14 -12.53 21.18 9.06
N GLY A 15 -12.99 21.05 7.81
CA GLY A 15 -12.57 21.94 6.72
C GLY A 15 -12.72 21.37 5.30
N GLY A 16 -13.09 20.11 5.15
CA GLY A 16 -13.32 19.47 3.85
C GLY A 16 -12.14 18.63 3.36
N PHE A 17 -12.25 17.32 3.55
CA PHE A 17 -11.91 16.20 2.65
C PHE A 17 -12.38 14.93 3.38
N ARG A 18 -13.16 14.04 2.77
CA ARG A 18 -13.58 12.76 3.39
C ARG A 18 -12.63 11.67 2.93
N THR A 19 -11.75 11.21 3.81
CA THR A 19 -10.77 10.15 3.51
C THR A 19 -11.22 8.76 3.98
N ALA A 20 -12.30 8.65 4.77
CA ALA A 20 -12.93 7.37 5.14
C ALA A 20 -14.44 7.38 4.80
N GLY A 21 -14.95 6.23 4.35
CA GLY A 21 -16.34 6.03 3.90
C GLY A 21 -16.49 5.82 2.38
N PRO A 22 -17.72 5.60 1.88
CA PRO A 22 -17.97 5.33 0.46
C PRO A 22 -17.33 6.40 -0.44
N GLY A 23 -16.53 5.98 -1.41
CA GLY A 23 -15.88 6.85 -2.39
C GLY A 23 -14.45 7.29 -2.06
N ALA A 24 -13.93 7.06 -0.85
CA ALA A 24 -12.57 7.46 -0.49
C ALA A 24 -11.49 6.80 -1.38
N LEU A 25 -11.59 5.48 -1.59
CA LEU A 25 -10.71 4.75 -2.49
C LEU A 25 -10.86 5.24 -3.95
N ALA A 26 -12.09 5.58 -4.36
CA ALA A 26 -12.33 6.10 -5.70
C ALA A 26 -11.61 7.45 -5.92
N ALA A 27 -11.75 8.38 -4.98
CA ALA A 27 -11.07 9.68 -5.05
C ALA A 27 -9.54 9.55 -5.11
N LEU A 28 -8.96 8.61 -4.33
CA LEU A 28 -7.54 8.32 -4.39
C LEU A 28 -7.13 7.73 -5.75
N ALA A 29 -7.87 6.74 -6.25
CA ALA A 29 -7.59 6.11 -7.54
C ALA A 29 -7.73 7.10 -8.71
N GLU A 30 -8.72 7.99 -8.67
CA GLU A 30 -8.91 9.08 -9.64
C GLU A 30 -7.73 10.05 -9.60
N THR A 31 -7.28 10.44 -8.40
CA THR A 31 -6.12 11.32 -8.22
C THR A 31 -4.84 10.71 -8.80
N ILE A 32 -4.59 9.42 -8.54
CA ILE A 32 -3.42 8.69 -9.04
C ILE A 32 -3.48 8.52 -10.56
N SER A 33 -4.63 8.11 -11.10
CA SER A 33 -4.80 7.88 -12.54
C SER A 33 -4.74 9.17 -13.36
N ALA A 34 -5.15 10.31 -12.81
CA ALA A 34 -5.02 11.62 -13.46
C ALA A 34 -3.56 12.01 -13.76
N GLN A 35 -2.59 11.44 -13.05
CA GLN A 35 -1.15 11.60 -13.31
C GLN A 35 -0.56 10.50 -14.21
N GLY A 36 -1.40 9.58 -14.72
CA GLY A 36 -0.93 8.45 -15.53
C GLY A 36 -0.14 7.40 -14.75
N ILE A 37 -0.23 7.40 -13.42
CA ILE A 37 0.45 6.43 -12.56
C ILE A 37 -0.35 5.13 -12.52
N ASN A 38 0.31 4.01 -12.82
CA ASN A 38 -0.34 2.70 -12.82
C ASN A 38 -0.09 1.96 -11.50
N ILE A 39 -1.17 1.55 -10.83
CA ILE A 39 -1.10 0.76 -9.58
C ILE A 39 -0.89 -0.72 -9.92
N ARG A 40 0.19 -1.32 -9.41
CA ARG A 40 0.55 -2.73 -9.64
C ARG A 40 -0.01 -3.68 -8.59
N ALA A 41 -0.11 -3.22 -7.36
CA ALA A 41 -0.65 -3.97 -6.24
C ALA A 41 -1.27 -3.01 -5.23
N ILE A 42 -2.32 -3.50 -4.58
CA ILE A 42 -3.01 -2.80 -3.52
C ILE A 42 -3.34 -3.80 -2.41
N GLY A 43 -3.11 -3.40 -1.17
CA GLY A 43 -3.58 -4.09 0.01
C GLY A 43 -4.14 -3.08 0.98
N GLY A 44 -5.07 -3.47 1.85
CA GLY A 44 -5.63 -2.53 2.80
C GLY A 44 -6.47 -3.22 3.85
N ALA A 45 -6.52 -2.59 5.02
CA ALA A 45 -7.39 -3.00 6.09
C ALA A 45 -7.87 -1.76 6.86
N GLU A 46 -9.08 -1.83 7.36
CA GLU A 46 -9.62 -0.91 8.36
C GLU A 46 -10.09 -1.73 9.56
N ILE A 47 -9.64 -1.35 10.76
CA ILE A 47 -10.06 -1.96 12.02
C ILE A 47 -10.42 -0.82 12.97
N GLY A 48 -11.68 -0.79 13.41
CA GLY A 48 -12.15 0.19 14.40
C GLY A 48 -12.06 1.65 13.96
N GLY A 49 -12.28 1.95 12.66
CA GLY A 49 -12.22 3.31 12.12
C GLY A 49 -10.82 3.81 11.80
N THR A 50 -9.79 2.98 12.00
CA THR A 50 -8.41 3.27 11.61
C THR A 50 -7.98 2.28 10.55
N GLY A 51 -7.46 2.78 9.44
CA GLY A 51 -7.07 1.94 8.31
C GLY A 51 -6.19 2.67 7.31
N GLY A 52 -5.61 1.89 6.43
CA GLY A 52 -4.72 2.38 5.39
C GLY A 52 -4.65 1.43 4.21
N LEU A 53 -4.04 1.93 3.14
CA LEU A 53 -3.76 1.20 1.92
C LEU A 53 -2.26 1.10 1.74
N ALA A 54 -1.78 -0.10 1.44
CA ALA A 54 -0.50 -0.32 0.80
C ALA A 54 -0.68 -0.20 -0.70
N LEU A 55 0.13 0.64 -1.35
CA LEU A 55 0.16 0.81 -2.80
C LEU A 55 1.57 0.48 -3.32
N MET A 56 1.61 -0.21 -4.46
CA MET A 56 2.82 -0.40 -5.25
C MET A 56 2.59 0.07 -6.68
N VAL A 57 3.58 0.77 -7.24
CA VAL A 57 3.58 1.26 -8.63
C VAL A 57 4.79 0.69 -9.36
N ASN A 58 4.99 1.07 -10.63
CA ASN A 58 6.23 0.74 -11.32
C ASN A 58 7.41 1.54 -10.72
N ASP A 59 8.60 0.96 -10.74
CA ASP A 59 9.82 1.55 -10.17
C ASP A 59 10.10 2.97 -10.71
N ASP A 60 9.78 3.24 -11.99
CA ASP A 60 9.94 4.55 -12.64
C ASP A 60 8.86 5.59 -12.26
N GLN A 61 7.82 5.18 -11.54
CA GLN A 61 6.69 6.02 -11.13
C GLN A 61 6.65 6.29 -9.61
N GLU A 62 7.57 5.73 -8.83
CA GLU A 62 7.61 5.84 -7.36
C GLU A 62 7.74 7.30 -6.90
N ASP A 63 8.69 8.06 -7.45
CA ASP A 63 8.91 9.47 -7.09
C ASP A 63 7.69 10.35 -7.45
N GLY A 64 7.06 10.04 -8.60
CA GLY A 64 5.85 10.72 -9.05
C GLY A 64 4.66 10.47 -8.11
N LEU A 65 4.52 9.25 -7.61
CA LEU A 65 3.48 8.89 -6.65
C LEU A 65 3.70 9.61 -5.31
N GLU A 66 4.92 9.61 -4.78
CA GLU A 66 5.25 10.30 -3.53
C GLU A 66 4.89 11.78 -3.60
N GLN A 67 5.35 12.45 -4.66
CA GLN A 67 5.09 13.87 -4.87
C GLN A 67 3.59 14.16 -5.02
N LEU A 68 2.87 13.31 -5.76
CA LEU A 68 1.42 13.41 -5.91
C LEU A 68 0.70 13.30 -4.57
N LEU A 69 0.96 12.23 -3.81
CA LEU A 69 0.30 11.98 -2.53
C LEU A 69 0.52 13.14 -1.57
N ARG A 70 1.77 13.64 -1.49
CA ARG A 70 2.12 14.81 -0.69
C ARG A 70 1.39 16.08 -1.13
N SER A 71 1.36 16.35 -2.43
CA SER A 71 0.72 17.56 -2.99
C SER A 71 -0.80 17.54 -2.86
N ALA A 72 -1.41 16.35 -2.92
CA ALA A 72 -2.84 16.13 -2.75
C ALA A 72 -3.26 16.01 -1.27
N GLY A 73 -2.32 16.14 -0.33
CA GLY A 73 -2.59 16.16 1.11
C GLY A 73 -2.82 14.78 1.74
N TYR A 74 -2.45 13.70 1.06
CA TYR A 74 -2.47 12.36 1.64
C TYR A 74 -1.29 12.17 2.60
N THR A 75 -1.55 11.49 3.71
CA THR A 75 -0.48 11.02 4.61
C THR A 75 -0.01 9.66 4.12
N ALA A 76 1.22 9.60 3.63
CA ALA A 76 1.85 8.39 3.13
C ALA A 76 3.22 8.19 3.77
N VAL A 77 3.56 6.93 4.04
CA VAL A 77 4.89 6.50 4.50
C VAL A 77 5.46 5.57 3.45
N GLU A 78 6.69 5.85 3.04
CA GLU A 78 7.45 4.96 2.18
C GLU A 78 8.07 3.82 3.01
N VAL A 79 7.94 2.59 2.51
CA VAL A 79 8.46 1.38 3.13
C VAL A 79 9.19 0.56 2.07
N GLU A 80 10.38 0.07 2.39
CA GLU A 80 11.08 -0.87 1.52
C GLU A 80 10.36 -2.22 1.49
N SER A 81 10.19 -2.77 0.30
CA SER A 81 9.45 -4.01 0.08
C SER A 81 10.27 -5.04 -0.70
N VAL A 82 9.99 -6.32 -0.40
CA VAL A 82 10.55 -7.48 -1.09
C VAL A 82 9.40 -8.37 -1.56
N GLU A 83 9.46 -8.78 -2.81
CA GLU A 83 8.51 -9.72 -3.40
C GLU A 83 8.99 -11.16 -3.11
N VAL A 84 8.11 -11.97 -2.53
CA VAL A 84 8.38 -13.39 -2.24
C VAL A 84 7.27 -14.24 -2.86
N GLU A 85 7.65 -15.26 -3.61
CA GLU A 85 6.71 -16.25 -4.14
C GLU A 85 6.49 -17.35 -3.10
N LEU A 86 5.22 -17.63 -2.80
CA LEU A 86 4.82 -18.70 -1.90
C LEU A 86 4.31 -19.88 -2.72
N GLU A 87 4.72 -21.09 -2.32
CA GLU A 87 4.13 -22.30 -2.86
C GLU A 87 2.63 -22.36 -2.49
N ASP A 88 1.80 -22.81 -3.43
CA ASP A 88 0.36 -23.00 -3.23
C ASP A 88 0.08 -24.27 -2.43
N ARG A 89 0.46 -24.25 -1.14
CA ARG A 89 0.20 -25.32 -0.18
C ARG A 89 0.03 -24.79 1.24
N PRO A 90 -0.71 -25.51 2.10
CA PRO A 90 -0.75 -25.22 3.53
C PRO A 90 0.66 -25.16 4.13
N GLY A 91 0.90 -24.13 4.96
CA GLY A 91 2.15 -23.94 5.68
C GLY A 91 3.24 -23.13 4.95
N ALA A 92 3.11 -22.85 3.65
CA ALA A 92 4.13 -22.09 2.90
C ALA A 92 4.41 -20.70 3.52
N LEU A 93 3.34 -19.94 3.84
CA LEU A 93 3.48 -18.67 4.56
C LEU A 93 4.08 -18.84 5.95
N ALA A 94 3.73 -19.91 6.67
CA ALA A 94 4.23 -20.16 8.02
C ALA A 94 5.75 -20.40 8.03
N GLU A 95 6.27 -21.13 7.04
CA GLU A 95 7.70 -21.37 6.86
C GLU A 95 8.46 -20.06 6.58
N VAL A 96 7.93 -19.23 5.68
CA VAL A 96 8.55 -17.93 5.35
C VAL A 96 8.49 -16.98 6.54
N ALA A 97 7.33 -16.85 7.19
CA ALA A 97 7.16 -16.00 8.37
C ALA A 97 8.09 -16.42 9.51
N ARG A 98 8.31 -17.72 9.70
CA ARG A 98 9.28 -18.23 10.70
C ARG A 98 10.68 -17.75 10.40
N ARG A 99 11.15 -17.86 9.15
CA ARG A 99 12.49 -17.40 8.74
C ARG A 99 12.67 -15.90 8.95
N ILE A 100 11.64 -15.10 8.66
CA ILE A 100 11.65 -13.64 8.85
C ILE A 100 11.74 -13.31 10.35
N ALA A 101 10.96 -13.99 11.19
CA ALA A 101 11.00 -13.83 12.63
C ALA A 101 12.35 -14.26 13.24
N ASP A 102 12.92 -15.37 12.78
CA ASP A 102 14.23 -15.88 13.23
C ASP A 102 15.37 -14.91 12.83
N ALA A 103 15.18 -14.11 11.78
CA ALA A 103 16.09 -13.03 11.38
C ALA A 103 15.88 -11.72 12.18
N GLY A 104 14.90 -11.66 13.08
CA GLY A 104 14.58 -10.46 13.86
C GLY A 104 13.93 -9.34 13.04
N VAL A 105 13.37 -9.67 11.88
CA VAL A 105 12.73 -8.70 10.98
C VAL A 105 11.23 -8.64 11.28
N ASN A 106 10.69 -7.44 11.42
CA ASN A 106 9.26 -7.22 11.55
C ASN A 106 8.60 -6.95 10.18
N LEU A 107 7.35 -7.36 10.02
CA LEU A 107 6.56 -7.12 8.80
C LEU A 107 5.55 -6.00 9.04
N GLU A 108 5.56 -4.98 8.18
CA GLU A 108 4.62 -3.86 8.28
C GLU A 108 3.36 -4.07 7.44
N SER A 109 3.49 -4.66 6.25
CA SER A 109 2.37 -4.86 5.33
C SER A 109 2.67 -5.93 4.27
N ILE A 110 1.62 -6.58 3.79
CA ILE A 110 1.68 -7.58 2.72
C ILE A 110 0.55 -7.25 1.73
N PRO A 111 0.80 -6.40 0.71
CA PRO A 111 -0.21 -6.15 -0.31
C PRO A 111 -0.44 -7.40 -1.16
N ASP A 112 -1.69 -7.59 -1.62
CA ASP A 112 -1.95 -8.65 -2.59
C ASP A 112 -1.29 -8.27 -3.91
N HIS A 113 -0.39 -9.13 -4.38
CA HIS A 113 0.26 -8.99 -5.66
C HIS A 113 0.16 -10.32 -6.41
N ARG A 114 -0.53 -10.30 -7.55
CA ARG A 114 -0.51 -11.43 -8.50
C ARG A 114 0.34 -11.07 -9.69
N ARG A 115 1.25 -11.96 -10.05
CA ARG A 115 1.93 -11.84 -11.34
C ARG A 115 0.94 -12.07 -12.49
N PRO A 116 0.97 -11.22 -13.52
CA PRO A 116 0.24 -11.52 -14.75
C PRO A 116 0.78 -12.82 -15.36
N ARG A 117 -0.14 -13.67 -15.85
CA ARG A 117 0.20 -14.88 -16.59
C ARG A 117 0.72 -14.55 -17.99
#